data_AF-D1B976-F1
#
_entry.id   AF-D1B976-F1
#
_cell.length_a   1.000
_cell.length_b   1.000
_cell.length_c   1.000
_cell.angle_alpha   90.00
_cell.angle_beta   90.00
_cell.angle_gamma   90.00
#
_symmetry.space_group_name_H-M   'P 1'
#
loop_
_entity.id
_entity.type
_entity.pdbx_description
1 polymer ?
#
loop_
_entity_poly.entity_id
_entity_poly.type
_entity_poly.pdbx_seq_one_letter_code
_entity_poly.pdbx_strand_id
1 'polypeptide(L)'
;MRFSYPSPPEEIPRWAREEARRWVGKDQFDVLVMAEELSGRSLEVRYVDLPEDVFGFHVCRGSRGAILINAGLPPFWRRFTLFHEIYHIVKHPKGKAFWERTFQPLSRFEREADHFAWAAVWPEWSRGDYSQWDCP
;
A
#
# COMPACT_ATOMS: atom_id res chain seq x y z
N MET A 1 -10.71 -19.85 9.01
CA MET A 1 -9.52 -19.02 9.26
C MET A 1 -9.87 -17.60 8.87
N ARG A 2 -9.63 -16.61 9.74
CA ARG A 2 -10.24 -15.28 9.60
C ARG A 2 -9.18 -14.21 9.88
N PHE A 3 -8.73 -13.55 8.81
CA PHE A 3 -7.96 -12.32 8.90
C PHE A 3 -8.65 -11.30 9.82
N SER A 4 -7.86 -10.59 10.62
CA SER A 4 -8.35 -9.44 11.38
C SER A 4 -8.16 -8.18 10.54
N TYR A 5 -9.26 -7.64 10.04
CA TYR A 5 -9.25 -6.46 9.18
C TYR A 5 -9.35 -5.17 9.99
N PRO A 6 -8.51 -4.16 9.73
CA PRO A 6 -8.65 -2.87 10.40
C PRO A 6 -9.98 -2.23 10.00
N SER A 7 -10.63 -1.56 10.96
CA SER A 7 -11.80 -0.74 10.66
C SER A 7 -11.40 0.47 9.83
N PRO A 8 -12.27 0.94 8.92
CA PRO A 8 -12.05 2.22 8.27
C PRO A 8 -11.90 3.34 9.31
N PRO A 9 -11.03 4.33 9.07
CA PRO A 9 -10.90 5.47 9.96
C PRO A 9 -12.20 6.28 9.96
N GLU A 10 -12.55 6.87 11.10
CA GLU A 10 -13.71 7.79 11.20
C GLU A 10 -13.58 8.97 10.23
N GLU A 11 -12.35 9.48 10.08
CA GLU A 11 -12.01 10.52 9.12
C GLU A 11 -10.67 10.22 8.46
N ILE A 12 -10.63 10.28 7.13
CA ILE A 12 -9.38 10.27 6.37
C ILE A 12 -8.82 11.70 6.36
N PRO A 13 -7.61 11.94 6.92
CA PRO A 13 -6.98 13.25 6.97
C PRO A 13 -6.87 13.91 5.60
N ARG A 14 -7.03 15.24 5.57
CA ARG A 14 -6.96 16.02 4.33
C ARG A 14 -5.68 15.78 3.53
N TRP A 15 -4.53 15.72 4.20
CA TRP A 15 -3.23 15.48 3.54
C TRP A 15 -3.22 14.15 2.77
N ALA A 16 -3.80 13.09 3.34
CA ALA A 16 -3.83 11.77 2.74
C ALA A 16 -4.71 11.77 1.48
N ARG A 17 -5.86 12.48 1.52
CA ARG A 17 -6.73 12.66 0.35
C ARG A 17 -6.05 13.43 -0.77
N GLU A 18 -5.35 14.51 -0.44
CA GLU A 18 -4.63 15.32 -1.42
C GLU A 18 -3.51 14.53 -2.09
N GLU A 19 -2.77 13.74 -1.30
CA GLU A 19 -1.69 12.90 -1.77
C GLU A 19 -2.18 11.69 -2.59
N ALA A 20 -3.26 11.04 -2.16
CA ALA A 20 -3.87 9.91 -2.85
C ALA A 20 -4.60 10.30 -4.14
N ARG A 21 -4.94 11.59 -4.34
CA ARG A 21 -5.77 12.06 -5.45
C ARG A 21 -5.34 11.56 -6.83
N ARG A 22 -4.03 11.49 -7.09
CA ARG A 22 -3.48 11.04 -8.39
C ARG A 22 -3.46 9.52 -8.58
N TRP A 23 -3.73 8.76 -7.52
CA TRP A 23 -3.68 7.30 -7.48
C TRP A 23 -5.06 6.67 -7.63
N VAL A 24 -6.11 7.37 -7.18
CA VAL A 24 -7.52 6.93 -7.24
C VAL A 24 -7.92 6.53 -8.66
N GLY A 25 -8.65 5.42 -8.79
CA GLY A 25 -9.22 4.94 -10.05
C GLY A 25 -8.21 4.40 -11.07
N LYS A 26 -6.93 4.32 -10.70
CA LYS A 26 -5.92 3.67 -11.54
C LYS A 26 -6.03 2.15 -11.42
N ASP A 27 -5.64 1.43 -12.46
CA ASP A 27 -5.47 -0.03 -12.37
C ASP A 27 -4.14 -0.38 -11.67
N GLN A 28 -3.75 -1.66 -11.65
CA GLN A 28 -2.48 -2.08 -11.04
C GLN A 28 -1.27 -1.62 -11.86
N PHE A 29 -1.35 -1.65 -13.20
CA PHE A 29 -0.25 -1.29 -14.07
C PHE A 29 0.11 0.19 -13.93
N ASP A 30 -0.90 1.07 -14.03
CA ASP A 30 -0.76 2.51 -13.87
C ASP A 30 -0.20 2.90 -12.49
N VAL A 31 -0.65 2.19 -11.44
CA VAL A 31 -0.14 2.39 -10.08
C VAL A 31 1.34 2.02 -9.98
N LEU A 32 1.75 0.91 -10.60
CA LEU A 32 3.15 0.50 -10.59
C LEU A 32 4.03 1.46 -11.38
N VAL A 33 3.64 1.85 -12.60
CA VAL A 33 4.38 2.84 -13.39
C VAL A 33 4.60 4.12 -12.57
N MET A 34 3.55 4.64 -11.94
CA MET A 34 3.67 5.83 -11.11
C MET A 34 4.59 5.62 -9.89
N ALA A 35 4.50 4.46 -9.23
CA ALA A 35 5.36 4.14 -8.10
C ALA A 35 6.83 3.99 -8.50
N GLU A 36 7.11 3.41 -9.67
CA GLU A 36 8.45 3.31 -10.24
C GLU A 36 9.04 4.70 -10.54
N GLU A 37 8.27 5.57 -11.21
CA GLU A 37 8.67 6.95 -11.52
C GLU A 37 9.02 7.74 -10.25
N LEU A 38 8.20 7.63 -9.21
CA LEU A 38 8.39 8.37 -7.96
C LEU A 38 9.52 7.83 -7.09
N SER A 39 9.72 6.51 -7.12
CA SER A 39 10.71 5.85 -6.26
C SER A 39 12.08 5.69 -6.92
N GLY A 40 12.17 5.85 -8.24
CA GLY A 40 13.37 5.57 -9.04
C GLY A 40 13.77 4.09 -9.04
N ARG A 41 12.84 3.18 -8.75
CA ARG A 41 13.05 1.72 -8.69
C ARG A 41 12.14 1.03 -9.68
N SER A 42 12.61 -0.08 -10.23
CA SER A 42 11.71 -1.03 -10.90
C SER A 42 11.01 -1.90 -9.86
N LEU A 43 9.69 -2.02 -9.95
CA LEU A 43 8.81 -2.64 -8.98
C LEU A 43 8.03 -3.80 -9.61
N GLU A 44 7.92 -4.91 -8.87
CA GLU A 44 7.02 -6.01 -9.21
C GLU A 44 6.06 -6.29 -8.06
N VAL A 45 4.85 -6.78 -8.39
CA VAL A 45 3.88 -7.26 -7.41
C VAL A 45 3.80 -8.77 -7.51
N ARG A 46 3.85 -9.47 -6.37
CA ARG A 46 3.70 -10.92 -6.30
C ARG A 46 2.65 -11.29 -5.27
N TYR A 47 1.71 -12.14 -5.66
CA TYR A 47 0.78 -12.77 -4.75
C TYR A 47 1.38 -14.08 -4.26
N VAL A 48 1.55 -14.20 -2.94
CA VAL A 48 2.22 -15.34 -2.30
C VAL A 48 1.46 -15.79 -1.06
N ASP A 49 1.60 -17.06 -0.68
CA ASP A 49 1.03 -17.56 0.57
C ASP A 49 1.85 -17.02 1.75
N LEU A 50 1.20 -16.18 2.57
CA LEU A 50 1.78 -15.61 3.79
C LEU A 50 0.97 -16.03 5.02
N PRO A 51 1.56 -15.96 6.23
CA PRO A 51 0.82 -16.13 7.47
C PRO A 51 -0.44 -15.25 7.54
N GLU A 52 -1.48 -15.73 8.23
CA GLU A 52 -2.81 -15.09 8.30
C GLU A 52 -2.81 -13.71 8.98
N ASP A 53 -1.76 -13.38 9.71
CA ASP A 53 -1.53 -12.09 10.36
C ASP A 53 -0.70 -11.11 9.50
N VAL A 54 -0.26 -11.54 8.32
CA VAL A 54 0.56 -10.74 7.40
C VAL A 54 -0.22 -10.47 6.12
N PHE A 55 -0.54 -9.19 5.89
CA PHE A 55 -1.24 -8.77 4.68
C PHE A 55 -0.29 -8.66 3.47
N GLY A 56 0.92 -8.18 3.71
CA GLY A 56 1.96 -8.04 2.71
C GLY A 56 3.19 -7.36 3.29
N PHE A 57 4.21 -7.21 2.47
CA PHE A 57 5.41 -6.43 2.77
C PHE A 57 6.17 -6.11 1.47
N HIS A 58 6.96 -5.05 1.49
CA HIS A 58 7.91 -4.73 0.42
C HIS A 58 9.34 -5.16 0.75
N VAL A 59 10.11 -5.47 -0.29
CA VAL A 59 11.56 -5.69 -0.22
C VAL A 59 12.24 -4.90 -1.32
N CYS A 60 13.16 -4.01 -0.95
CA CYS A 60 13.92 -3.20 -1.91
C CYS A 60 15.42 -3.54 -1.84
N ARG A 61 16.04 -3.78 -3.00
CA ARG A 61 17.49 -3.99 -3.14
C ARG A 61 18.03 -3.24 -4.36
N GLY A 62 18.82 -2.20 -4.10
CA GLY A 62 19.35 -1.32 -5.15
C GLY A 62 18.21 -0.64 -5.92
N SER A 63 18.23 -0.77 -7.24
CA SER A 63 17.21 -0.22 -8.15
C SER A 63 15.98 -1.10 -8.33
N ARG A 64 15.86 -2.23 -7.61
CA ARG A 64 14.73 -3.15 -7.72
C ARG A 64 13.96 -3.23 -6.40
N GLY A 65 12.64 -3.33 -6.49
CA GLY A 65 11.75 -3.59 -5.38
C GLY A 65 10.70 -4.65 -5.74
N ALA A 66 10.24 -5.38 -4.75
CA ALA A 66 9.12 -6.31 -4.86
C ALA A 66 8.11 -6.00 -3.76
N ILE A 67 6.83 -6.01 -4.11
CA ILE A 67 5.70 -5.91 -3.19
C ILE A 67 5.07 -7.31 -3.13
N LEU A 68 5.15 -7.95 -1.97
CA LEU A 68 4.56 -9.26 -1.73
C LEU A 68 3.24 -9.06 -1.02
N ILE A 69 2.15 -9.57 -1.61
CA ILE A 69 0.79 -9.47 -1.08
C ILE A 69 0.30 -10.88 -0.76
N ASN A 70 -0.34 -11.05 0.39
CA ASN A 70 -0.90 -12.33 0.80
C ASN A 70 -2.02 -12.74 -0.18
N ALA A 71 -1.82 -13.86 -0.87
CA ALA A 71 -2.76 -14.39 -1.85
C ALA A 71 -4.12 -14.75 -1.23
N GLY A 72 -4.18 -15.04 0.08
CA GLY A 72 -5.41 -15.33 0.80
C GLY A 72 -6.29 -14.10 1.07
N LEU A 73 -5.81 -12.87 0.85
CA LEU A 73 -6.61 -11.67 1.09
C LEU A 73 -7.74 -11.52 0.07
N PRO A 74 -8.92 -10.99 0.48
CA PRO A 74 -9.93 -10.52 -0.46
C PRO A 74 -9.41 -9.38 -1.36
N PRO A 75 -10.00 -9.15 -2.56
CA PRO A 75 -9.52 -8.15 -3.52
C PRO A 75 -9.32 -6.74 -2.92
N PHE A 76 -10.26 -6.29 -2.09
CA PHE A 76 -10.13 -5.00 -1.39
C PHE A 76 -8.87 -4.91 -0.54
N TRP A 77 -8.59 -5.95 0.25
CA TRP A 77 -7.44 -5.94 1.14
C TRP A 77 -6.13 -6.09 0.38
N ARG A 78 -6.12 -6.81 -0.74
CA ARG A 78 -4.96 -6.80 -1.65
C ARG A 78 -4.67 -5.40 -2.17
N ARG A 79 -5.69 -4.66 -2.62
CA ARG A 79 -5.56 -3.29 -3.12
C ARG A 79 -5.11 -2.32 -2.03
N PHE A 80 -5.69 -2.44 -0.83
CA PHE A 80 -5.29 -1.66 0.33
C PHE A 80 -3.79 -1.89 0.65
N THR A 81 -3.37 -3.16 0.74
CA THR A 81 -1.98 -3.53 1.00
C THR A 81 -1.03 -3.01 -0.08
N LEU A 82 -1.41 -3.09 -1.35
CA LEU A 82 -0.60 -2.53 -2.44
C LEU A 82 -0.30 -1.04 -2.20
N PHE A 83 -1.31 -0.23 -1.89
CA PHE A 83 -1.09 1.20 -1.64
C PHE A 83 -0.32 1.48 -0.35
N HIS A 84 -0.55 0.68 0.70
CA HIS A 84 0.20 0.76 1.94
C HIS A 84 1.72 0.56 1.67
N GLU A 85 2.09 -0.51 0.97
CA GLU A 85 3.49 -0.81 0.65
C GLU A 85 4.11 0.21 -0.31
N ILE A 86 3.35 0.68 -1.31
CA ILE A 86 3.81 1.76 -2.21
C ILE A 86 4.14 3.03 -1.44
N TYR A 87 3.33 3.38 -0.43
CA TYR A 87 3.60 4.55 0.39
C TYR A 87 4.95 4.45 1.10
N HIS A 88 5.27 3.28 1.68
CA HIS A 88 6.59 3.05 2.28
C HIS A 88 7.72 3.19 1.27
N ILE A 89 7.58 2.62 0.08
CA ILE A 89 8.62 2.69 -0.96
C ILE A 89 8.87 4.14 -1.40
N VAL A 90 7.79 4.91 -1.61
CA VAL A 90 7.85 6.28 -2.14
C VAL A 90 8.27 7.29 -1.05
N LYS A 91 7.77 7.15 0.18
CA LYS A 91 7.94 8.15 1.26
C LYS A 91 8.97 7.79 2.31
N HIS A 92 9.25 6.51 2.50
CA HIS A 92 10.16 6.01 3.53
C HIS A 92 11.39 5.29 2.93
N PRO A 93 12.08 5.84 1.91
CA PRO A 93 13.04 5.09 1.07
C PRO A 93 14.29 4.59 1.81
N LYS A 94 14.54 5.05 3.04
CA LYS A 94 15.73 4.68 3.83
C LYS A 94 15.54 3.44 4.73
N GLY A 95 14.35 2.84 4.74
CA GLY A 95 14.06 1.56 5.40
C GLY A 95 14.22 1.54 6.92
N LYS A 96 13.71 0.50 7.58
CA LYS A 96 13.65 0.35 9.05
C LYS A 96 14.97 0.68 9.78
N ALA A 97 16.12 0.28 9.22
CA ALA A 97 17.44 0.47 9.82
C ALA A 97 17.92 1.94 9.89
N PHE A 98 17.51 2.80 8.96
CA PHE A 98 17.78 4.23 9.08
C PHE A 98 16.88 4.88 10.13
N TRP A 99 15.66 4.37 10.31
CA TRP A 99 14.64 5.01 11.13
C TRP A 99 14.74 4.66 12.62
N GLU A 100 15.21 3.46 12.97
CA GLU A 100 15.65 3.11 14.33
C GLU A 100 16.68 4.12 14.89
N ARG A 101 17.41 4.82 14.01
CA ARG A 101 18.37 5.88 14.38
C ARG A 101 17.77 7.28 14.54
N THR A 102 16.55 7.52 14.05
CA THR A 102 15.90 8.86 14.02
C THR A 102 14.86 9.11 15.12
N PHE A 103 14.66 8.17 16.04
CA PHE A 103 13.71 8.27 17.18
C PHE A 103 12.24 8.56 16.80
N GLN A 104 11.84 8.44 15.52
CA GLN A 104 10.43 8.49 15.12
C GLN A 104 9.76 7.14 15.42
N PRO A 105 8.56 7.09 16.03
CA PRO A 105 7.87 5.84 16.32
C PRO A 105 7.48 5.12 15.02
N LEU A 106 7.78 3.82 14.91
CA LEU A 106 7.32 2.97 13.79
C LEU A 106 5.80 3.09 13.59
N SER A 107 5.04 3.18 14.69
CA SER A 107 3.57 3.32 14.67
C SER A 107 3.05 4.58 13.95
N ARG A 108 3.87 5.63 13.82
CA ARG A 108 3.47 6.81 13.06
C ARG A 108 3.49 6.54 11.55
N PHE A 109 4.53 5.87 11.06
CA PHE A 109 4.71 5.61 9.63
C PHE A 109 3.70 4.59 9.10
N GLU A 110 3.44 3.53 9.88
CA GLU A 110 2.37 2.57 9.58
C GLU A 110 1.02 3.27 9.49
N ARG A 111 0.74 4.19 10.43
CA ARG A 111 -0.49 4.99 10.42
C ARG A 111 -0.56 5.95 9.23
N GLU A 112 0.56 6.54 8.80
CA GLU A 112 0.59 7.38 7.60
C GLU A 112 0.31 6.54 6.33
N ALA A 113 0.95 5.37 6.22
CA ALA A 113 0.69 4.42 5.14
C ALA A 113 -0.77 3.95 5.11
N ASP A 114 -1.37 3.64 6.26
CA ASP A 114 -2.78 3.27 6.36
C ASP A 114 -3.72 4.40 5.91
N HIS A 115 -3.49 5.64 6.35
CA HIS A 115 -4.31 6.77 5.92
C HIS A 115 -4.21 6.99 4.41
N PHE A 116 -3.01 6.88 3.84
CA PHE A 116 -2.81 6.98 2.40
C PHE A 116 -3.54 5.84 1.66
N ALA A 117 -3.39 4.60 2.13
CA ALA A 117 -4.05 3.44 1.53
C ALA A 117 -5.56 3.57 1.57
N TRP A 118 -6.14 3.95 2.72
CA TRP A 118 -7.56 4.25 2.84
C TRP A 118 -7.98 5.36 1.89
N ALA A 119 -7.23 6.46 1.81
CA ALA A 119 -7.52 7.57 0.90
C ALA A 119 -7.53 7.14 -0.58
N ALA A 120 -6.63 6.24 -0.97
CA ALA A 120 -6.51 5.76 -2.34
C ALA A 120 -7.64 4.81 -2.74
N VAL A 121 -8.15 3.99 -1.81
CA VAL A 121 -9.23 3.01 -2.08
C VAL A 121 -10.63 3.51 -1.73
N TRP A 122 -10.75 4.63 -1.01
CA TRP A 122 -12.03 5.14 -0.49
C TRP A 122 -13.09 5.36 -1.57
N PRO A 123 -12.78 5.98 -2.73
CA PRO A 123 -13.80 6.26 -3.76
C PRO A 123 -14.44 4.99 -4.32
N GLU A 124 -13.67 3.93 -4.52
CA GLU A 124 -14.12 2.63 -5.00
C GLU A 124 -14.88 1.87 -3.91
N TRP A 125 -14.34 1.85 -2.69
CA TRP A 125 -14.95 1.18 -1.54
C TRP A 125 -16.32 1.75 -1.20
N SER A 126 -16.45 3.08 -1.18
CA SER A 126 -17.73 3.77 -0.89
C SER A 126 -18.79 3.56 -1.96
N ARG A 127 -18.41 3.16 -3.18
CA ARG A 127 -19.32 2.87 -4.29
C ARG A 127 -19.61 1.38 -4.45
N GLY A 128 -18.80 0.50 -3.83
CA GLY A 128 -18.87 -0.94 -3.99
C GLY A 128 -18.46 -1.43 -5.39
N ASP A 129 -17.67 -0.65 -6.13
CA ASP A 129 -17.21 -0.99 -7.48
C ASP A 129 -15.72 -1.34 -7.47
N TYR A 130 -15.43 -2.61 -7.73
CA TYR A 130 -14.09 -3.19 -7.72
C TYR A 130 -13.64 -3.72 -9.09
N SER A 131 -14.40 -3.41 -10.15
CA SER A 131 -14.23 -3.97 -11.51
C SER A 131 -12.82 -3.80 -12.11
N GLN A 132 -12.08 -2.80 -11.63
CA GLN A 132 -10.74 -2.42 -12.09
C GLN A 132 -9.58 -3.03 -11.27
N TRP A 133 -9.85 -3.84 -10.24
CA TRP A 133 -8.81 -4.40 -9.35
C TRP A 133 -8.36 -5.80 -9.74
N ASP A 134 -9.19 -6.53 -10.47
CA ASP A 134 -8.93 -7.89 -10.92
C ASP A 134 -8.53 -7.91 -12.41
N CYS A 135 -7.47 -7.18 -12.78
CA CYS A 135 -6.86 -7.38 -14.10
C CYS A 135 -5.86 -8.54 -13.99
N PRO A 136 -6.06 -9.68 -14.69
CA PRO A 136 -5.18 -10.84 -14.64
C PRO A 136 -3.77 -10.56 -15.17
#